data_AF-A0A182LP28-F1
#
_entry.id   AF-A0A182LP28-F1
#
_cell.length_a   1.000
_cell.length_b   1.000
_cell.length_c   1.000
_cell.angle_alpha   90.00
_cell.angle_beta   90.00
_cell.angle_gamma   90.00
#
_symmetry.space_group_name_H-M   'P 1'
#
loop_
_entity.id
_entity.type
_entity.pdbx_description
1 polymer ?
#
loop_
_entity_poly.entity_id
_entity_poly.type
_entity_poly.pdbx_seq_one_letter_code
_entity_poly.pdbx_strand_id
1 'polypeptide(L)'
;MAHKLISCSACVLVALFVLSAVNVSRQASLSLRVLSRGERSVFNQTHSNKTCEGNTPCGWAVYTPATRAIDSFMKNTCDCEKLKQCVRTDDDVSISAYVYRCREHPAKAKSVPAS
;
A
#
# COMPACT_ATOMS: atom_id res chain seq x y z
N MET A 1 -46.13 -3.43 43.95
CA MET A 1 -46.36 -3.26 42.50
C MET A 1 -45.34 -2.31 41.84
N ALA A 2 -45.01 -1.16 42.43
CA ALA A 2 -44.09 -0.16 41.82
C ALA A 2 -42.62 -0.61 41.63
N HIS A 3 -42.07 -1.45 42.51
CA HIS A 3 -40.68 -1.93 42.41
C HIS A 3 -40.40 -2.78 41.16
N LYS A 4 -41.41 -3.51 40.66
CA LYS A 4 -41.31 -4.32 39.43
C LYS A 4 -41.27 -3.44 38.17
N LEU A 5 -41.98 -2.31 38.17
CA LEU A 5 -41.96 -1.33 37.08
C LEU A 5 -40.62 -0.58 37.00
N ILE A 6 -40.03 -0.21 38.14
CA ILE A 6 -38.73 0.48 38.20
C ILE A 6 -37.60 -0.44 37.70
N SER A 7 -37.64 -1.72 38.09
CA SER A 7 -36.69 -2.73 37.61
C SER A 7 -36.78 -2.94 36.10
N CYS A 8 -37.99 -3.02 35.54
CA CYS A 8 -38.16 -3.15 34.09
C CYS A 8 -37.66 -1.92 33.33
N SER A 9 -37.93 -0.71 33.84
CA SER A 9 -37.47 0.54 33.23
C SER A 9 -35.94 0.63 33.18
N ALA A 10 -35.26 0.28 34.27
CA ALA A 10 -33.80 0.25 34.33
C ALA A 10 -33.19 -0.76 33.33
N CYS A 11 -33.77 -1.96 33.22
CA CYS A 11 -33.30 -2.97 32.27
C CYS A 11 -33.47 -2.51 30.81
N VAL A 12 -34.59 -1.84 30.49
CA VAL A 12 -34.84 -1.31 29.14
C VAL A 12 -33.85 -0.19 28.81
N LEU A 13 -33.56 0.73 29.74
CA LEU A 13 -32.59 1.80 29.53
C LEU A 13 -31.17 1.26 29.31
N VAL A 14 -30.74 0.26 30.07
CA VAL A 14 -29.43 -0.39 29.88
C VAL A 14 -29.36 -1.10 28.53
N ALA A 15 -30.41 -1.83 28.14
CA ALA A 15 -30.45 -2.50 26.84
C ALA A 15 -30.38 -1.49 25.67
N LEU A 16 -31.10 -0.38 25.77
CA LEU A 16 -31.04 0.71 24.77
C LEU A 16 -29.64 1.34 24.68
N PHE A 17 -28.97 1.53 25.81
CA PHE A 17 -27.61 2.10 25.86
C PHE A 17 -26.56 1.16 25.27
N VAL A 18 -26.70 -0.15 25.50
CA VAL A 18 -25.80 -1.16 24.90
C VAL A 18 -26.04 -1.26 23.39
N LEU A 19 -27.30 -1.26 22.95
CA LEU A 19 -27.64 -1.30 21.52
C LEU A 19 -27.13 -0.08 20.76
N SER A 20 -27.23 1.12 21.35
CA SER A 20 -26.69 2.34 20.74
C SER A 20 -25.16 2.31 20.66
N ALA A 21 -24.47 1.88 21.73
CA ALA A 21 -23.02 1.73 21.73
C ALA A 21 -22.53 0.75 20.66
N VAL A 22 -23.16 -0.42 20.54
CA VAL A 22 -22.82 -1.43 19.53
C VAL A 22 -23.06 -0.92 18.10
N ASN A 23 -24.14 -0.18 17.87
CA ASN A 23 -24.45 0.38 16.56
C ASN A 23 -23.49 1.51 16.16
N VAL A 24 -23.05 2.33 17.12
CA VAL A 24 -22.00 3.36 16.94
C VAL A 24 -20.66 2.72 16.57
N SER A 25 -20.28 1.63 17.26
CA SER A 25 -19.07 0.87 16.92
C SER A 25 -19.13 0.28 15.51
N ARG A 26 -20.30 -0.22 15.09
CA ARG A 26 -20.53 -0.72 13.72
C ARG A 26 -20.40 0.39 12.67
N GLN A 27 -20.99 1.57 12.89
CA GLN A 27 -20.87 2.70 11.97
C GLN A 27 -19.42 3.18 11.82
N ALA A 28 -18.65 3.24 12.93
CA ALA A 28 -17.24 3.62 12.89
C ALA A 28 -16.39 2.66 12.03
N SER A 29 -16.67 1.35 12.10
CA SER A 29 -15.94 0.34 11.32
C SER A 29 -16.23 0.36 9.82
N LEU A 30 -17.44 0.77 9.41
CA LEU A 30 -17.82 0.88 8.00
C LEU A 30 -17.30 2.17 7.37
N SER A 31 -17.39 3.30 8.09
CA SER A 31 -16.85 4.58 7.63
C SER A 31 -15.33 4.53 7.44
N LEU A 32 -14.59 3.83 8.31
CA LEU A 32 -13.14 3.66 8.16
C LEU A 32 -12.78 2.86 6.90
N ARG A 33 -13.58 1.86 6.51
CA ARG A 33 -13.36 1.10 5.27
C ARG A 33 -13.65 1.90 4.00
N VAL A 34 -14.65 2.80 4.05
CA VAL A 34 -14.99 3.68 2.92
C VAL A 34 -13.94 4.77 2.73
N LEU A 35 -13.45 5.37 3.83
CA LEU A 35 -12.35 6.34 3.77
C LEU A 35 -11.02 5.68 3.37
N SER A 36 -10.74 4.45 3.81
CA SER A 36 -9.53 3.73 3.41
C SER A 36 -9.51 3.31 1.93
N ARG A 37 -10.69 3.17 1.28
CA ARG A 37 -10.80 2.92 -0.17
C ARG A 37 -10.73 4.21 -1.01
N GLY A 38 -10.74 5.38 -0.35
CA GLY A 38 -10.81 6.71 -0.96
C GLY A 38 -9.48 7.43 -1.16
N GLU A 39 -8.34 6.82 -0.84
CA GLU A 39 -7.00 7.30 -1.23
C GLU A 39 -6.36 6.39 -2.29
N ARG A 40 -7.15 6.01 -3.32
CA ARG A 40 -6.52 5.91 -4.64
C ARG A 40 -6.20 7.34 -5.04
N SER A 41 -4.98 7.76 -4.71
CA SER A 41 -4.33 8.92 -5.31
C SER A 41 -4.50 8.80 -6.83
N VAL A 42 -5.53 9.48 -7.35
CA VAL A 42 -5.52 10.01 -8.71
C VAL A 42 -4.53 11.17 -8.63
N PHE A 43 -3.25 10.84 -8.43
CA PHE A 43 -2.19 11.71 -8.87
C PHE A 43 -2.35 11.69 -10.38
N ASN A 44 -3.00 12.72 -10.88
CA ASN A 44 -3.00 13.07 -12.28
C ASN A 44 -1.52 13.28 -12.63
N GLN A 45 -0.81 12.18 -12.94
CA GLN A 45 0.56 12.23 -13.41
C GLN A 45 0.41 12.79 -14.82
N THR A 46 0.48 14.11 -14.93
CA THR A 46 1.25 14.71 -16.00
C THR A 46 2.59 13.97 -15.98
N HIS A 47 2.68 12.96 -16.84
CA HIS A 47 3.80 12.07 -17.03
C HIS A 47 4.94 12.90 -17.61
N SER A 48 5.52 13.78 -16.78
CA SER A 48 6.88 14.24 -17.02
C SER A 48 7.71 12.97 -16.89
N ASN A 49 8.14 12.39 -18.01
CA ASN A 49 9.07 11.26 -18.07
C ASN A 49 10.37 11.67 -17.36
N LYS A 50 10.38 11.66 -16.03
CA LYS A 50 11.58 11.93 -15.24
C LYS A 50 12.41 10.66 -15.30
N THR A 51 13.62 10.78 -15.82
CA THR A 51 14.58 9.67 -15.80
C THR A 51 14.98 9.37 -14.36
N CYS A 52 15.07 8.10 -13.98
CA CYS A 52 15.60 7.72 -12.67
C CYS A 52 17.09 8.10 -12.57
N GLU A 53 17.44 8.95 -11.61
CA GLU A 53 18.81 9.44 -11.43
C GLU A 53 19.64 8.53 -10.52
N GLY A 54 20.91 8.31 -10.88
CA GLY A 54 21.91 7.65 -10.05
C GLY A 54 21.46 6.29 -9.50
N ASN A 55 21.42 6.20 -8.17
CA ASN A 55 20.98 5.01 -7.43
C ASN A 55 19.53 5.17 -6.93
N THR A 56 18.65 5.79 -7.71
CA THR A 56 17.21 5.84 -7.40
C THR A 56 16.57 4.52 -7.82
N PRO A 57 15.79 3.86 -6.94
CA PRO A 57 15.04 2.67 -7.33
C PRO A 57 13.96 3.02 -8.35
N CYS A 58 13.86 2.23 -9.41
CA CYS A 58 12.81 2.33 -10.42
C CYS A 58 11.56 1.54 -10.01
N GLY A 59 11.69 0.62 -9.06
CA GLY A 59 10.54 -0.09 -8.48
C GLY A 59 10.92 -1.00 -7.31
N TRP A 60 9.89 -1.60 -6.74
CA TRP A 60 9.97 -2.48 -5.58
C TRP A 60 9.04 -3.67 -5.78
N ALA A 61 9.48 -4.88 -5.45
CA ALA A 61 8.62 -6.05 -5.41
C ALA A 61 8.47 -6.53 -3.97
N VAL A 62 7.30 -6.34 -3.36
CA VAL A 62 7.03 -6.84 -2.01
C VAL A 62 6.77 -8.34 -2.11
N TYR A 63 7.40 -9.10 -1.22
CA TYR A 63 7.29 -10.55 -1.16
C TYR A 63 6.82 -11.03 0.21
N THR A 64 6.24 -12.23 0.25
CA THR A 64 5.93 -12.90 1.52
C THR A 64 7.23 -13.33 2.22
N PRO A 65 7.47 -12.95 3.50
CA PRO A 65 8.76 -13.17 4.17
C PRO A 65 9.25 -14.63 4.18
N ALA A 66 8.32 -15.58 4.31
CA ALA A 66 8.63 -17.01 4.43
C ALA A 66 8.96 -17.68 3.10
N THR A 67 8.20 -17.38 2.03
CA THR A 67 8.32 -18.07 0.73
C THR A 67 9.10 -17.27 -0.30
N ARG A 68 9.33 -15.97 -0.03
CA ARG A 68 9.88 -15.01 -0.99
C ARG A 68 9.08 -14.93 -2.30
N ALA A 69 7.82 -15.38 -2.29
CA ALA A 69 6.89 -15.23 -3.40
C ALA A 69 6.48 -13.76 -3.52
N ILE A 70 6.54 -13.21 -4.73
CA ILE A 70 6.19 -11.81 -5.00
C ILE A 70 4.67 -11.64 -4.90
N ASP A 71 4.24 -10.79 -3.99
CA ASP A 71 2.83 -10.47 -3.78
C ASP A 71 2.41 -9.27 -4.63
N SER A 72 3.29 -8.26 -4.76
CA SER A 72 3.00 -7.06 -5.55
C SER A 72 4.25 -6.36 -6.07
N PHE A 73 4.10 -5.60 -7.16
CA PHE A 73 5.15 -4.75 -7.72
C PHE A 73 4.68 -3.28 -7.73
N MET A 74 5.51 -2.41 -7.16
CA MET A 74 5.29 -0.97 -7.08
C MET A 74 6.33 -0.26 -7.94
N LYS A 75 5.89 0.32 -9.05
CA LYS A 75 6.74 1.15 -9.92
C LYS A 75 6.87 2.56 -9.33
N ASN A 76 8.07 3.12 -9.33
CA ASN A 76 8.28 4.52 -8.97
C ASN A 76 7.90 5.47 -10.12
N THR A 77 7.83 6.77 -9.84
CA THR A 77 7.40 7.82 -10.78
C THR A 77 8.44 8.15 -11.86
N CYS A 78 9.59 7.48 -11.86
CA CYS A 78 10.65 7.68 -12.83
C CYS A 78 10.77 6.48 -13.77
N ASP A 79 11.30 6.73 -14.97
CA ASP A 79 11.58 5.71 -15.96
C ASP A 79 13.09 5.53 -16.18
N CYS A 80 13.51 4.32 -16.53
CA CYS A 80 14.87 4.08 -16.98
C CYS A 80 15.08 4.68 -18.38
N GLU A 81 16.30 5.15 -18.67
CA GLU A 81 16.69 5.55 -20.03
C GLU A 81 16.49 4.41 -21.04
N LYS A 82 16.34 4.74 -22.33
CA LYS A 82 16.01 3.79 -23.41
C LYS A 82 16.93 2.55 -23.49
N LEU A 83 18.16 2.63 -22.98
CA LEU A 83 19.16 1.56 -23.00
C LEU A 83 19.29 0.80 -21.67
N LYS A 84 18.60 1.27 -20.64
CA LYS A 84 18.62 0.70 -19.29
C LYS A 84 17.31 -0.04 -19.03
N GLN A 85 17.38 -1.09 -18.22
CA GLN A 85 16.22 -1.84 -17.76
C GLN A 85 16.14 -1.80 -16.24
N CYS A 86 14.91 -1.78 -15.74
CA CYS A 86 14.62 -1.85 -14.32
C CYS A 86 14.78 -3.31 -13.86
N VAL A 87 15.91 -3.64 -13.24
CA VAL A 87 16.26 -5.00 -12.83
C VAL A 87 16.44 -5.09 -11.33
N ARG A 88 16.17 -6.26 -10.76
CA ARG A 88 16.39 -6.53 -9.34
C ARG A 88 17.87 -6.40 -9.01
N THR A 89 18.22 -5.54 -8.05
CA THR A 89 19.62 -5.34 -7.62
C THR A 89 19.85 -5.69 -6.17
N ASP A 90 18.86 -5.46 -5.30
CA ASP A 90 19.03 -5.61 -3.85
C ASP A 90 17.79 -6.27 -3.23
N ASP A 91 17.94 -6.67 -1.98
CA ASP A 91 16.90 -7.28 -1.14
C ASP A 91 16.83 -6.54 0.20
N ASP A 92 15.76 -5.78 0.40
CA ASP A 92 15.47 -5.12 1.68
C ASP A 92 14.63 -6.06 2.56
N VAL A 93 15.35 -6.91 3.29
CA VAL A 93 14.77 -7.93 4.15
C VAL A 93 13.94 -7.33 5.29
N SER A 94 14.23 -6.10 5.71
CA SER A 94 13.54 -5.43 6.82
C SER A 94 12.06 -5.18 6.52
N ILE A 95 11.73 -4.95 5.25
CA ILE A 95 10.36 -4.71 4.76
C ILE A 95 9.86 -5.83 3.83
N SER A 96 10.64 -6.90 3.70
CA SER A 96 10.35 -8.02 2.80
C SER A 96 10.12 -7.59 1.35
N ALA A 97 11.06 -6.83 0.78
CA ALA A 97 10.95 -6.34 -0.59
C ALA A 97 12.25 -6.42 -1.40
N TYR A 98 12.12 -6.80 -2.68
CA TYR A 98 13.20 -6.68 -3.65
C TYR A 98 13.26 -5.27 -4.23
N VAL A 99 14.48 -4.72 -4.32
CA VAL A 99 14.74 -3.40 -4.87
C VAL A 99 15.13 -3.52 -6.34
N TYR A 100 14.47 -2.74 -7.20
CA TYR A 100 14.77 -2.69 -8.63
C TYR A 100 15.39 -1.35 -8.99
N ARG A 101 16.47 -1.39 -9.78
CA ARG A 101 17.23 -0.22 -10.23
C ARG A 101 17.54 -0.31 -11.71
N CYS A 102 17.79 0.85 -12.34
CA CYS A 102 18.14 0.91 -13.75
C CYS A 102 19.57 0.40 -13.97
N ARG A 103 19.72 -0.66 -14.77
CA ARG A 103 21.02 -1.20 -15.21
C ARG A 103 21.05 -1.29 -16.73
N GLU A 104 22.24 -1.23 -17.31
CA GLU A 104 22.40 -1.38 -18.75
C GLU A 104 21.95 -2.77 -19.20
N HIS A 105 21.27 -2.84 -20.35
CA HIS A 105 20.92 -4.12 -20.92
C HIS A 105 22.18 -4.80 -21.50
N PRO A 106 22.51 -6.06 -21.14
CA PRO A 106 23.73 -6.71 -21.60
C PRO A 106 23.81 -6.85 -23.13
N ALA A 107 22.67 -6.89 -23.84
CA ALA A 107 22.66 -6.92 -25.30
C ALA A 107 22.94 -5.54 -25.97
N LYS A 108 22.89 -4.44 -25.21
CA LYS A 108 23.13 -3.07 -25.72
C LYS A 108 24.46 -2.49 -25.22
N ALA A 109 25.00 -2.97 -24.10
CA ALA A 109 26.32 -2.59 -23.59
C ALA A 109 27.47 -2.89 -24.57
N LYS A 110 27.31 -3.89 -25.45
CA LYS A 110 28.30 -4.23 -26.51
C LYS A 110 28.31 -3.26 -27.69
N SER A 111 27.40 -2.29 -27.75
CA SER A 111 27.26 -1.36 -28.88
C SER A 111 27.71 0.07 -28.60
N VAL A 112 28.13 0.38 -27.38
CA VAL A 112 28.65 1.71 -27.03
C VAL A 112 30.16 1.58 -26.81
N PRO A 113 31.00 2.06 -27.75
CA PRO A 113 32.44 2.15 -27.49
C PRO A 113 32.66 3.14 -26.34
N ALA A 114 33.46 2.72 -25.35
CA ALA A 114 33.99 3.63 -24.34
C ALA A 114 34.73 4.77 -25.06
N SER A 115 34.29 6.01 -24.82
CA SER A 115 35.04 7.22 -25.19
C SER A 115 36.08 7.54 -24.14
#